data_AF-A0A168L959-F1
#
_entry.id   AF-A0A168L959-F1
#
_cell.length_a   1.000
_cell.length_b   1.000
_cell.length_c   1.000
_cell.angle_alpha   90.00
_cell.angle_beta   90.00
_cell.angle_gamma   90.00
#
_symmetry.space_group_name_H-M   'P 1'
#
loop_
_entity.id
_entity.type
_entity.pdbx_description
1 polymer ?
#
loop_
_entity_poly.entity_id
_entity_poly.type
_entity_poly.pdbx_seq_one_letter_code
_entity_poly.pdbx_strand_id
1 'polypeptide(L)'
;MDIKKAFMPHATSKISTVEDLDKISTLGFRGEALCSIASVSNTMLKSKAEGFDVGNEIIISGGALKETQEIGCNKGTTILVEDLFFNVPARKKFLKSPSREAAGISDIVTRLSLANPDISFKFFKNGKKALTTYGTGKVMDVIRCVYGKNIYENIIPVEKHSDVISIFGYIGNSEISRGSRNNQSIFINKRYVKNKSITSAAEQAFKSFLTINKFPFFILFIDIFPEFVDVNVHPAKWEVKFSDSRMVFKFVFDAIHEALRESLKDSFTIDLKEDDLKPKKTETEIKEVQIPIDLRSPNEGIYVEKNEPGLFKKSKESSNKNEFVKEPKVSFTAKENAVSKNKPEETRVAKFPPLRIIGQFHSTYIIAEDNSNLYMIDQHAAHEKILFEKYKKSIQKGMVLSQVLITPVVMELTIKDYNCFIENRDLFKKTGFNIELFGNNTISIREVPMILGKPDMKNLFMDILDNLKNMGSGNTWEVKYLSLATLACKAAIKANSSISEIEMNHLIEELRFIDDPFNCPHGRPTIIKLTLNDLEKKFKRIQ
;
A
#
# COMPACT_ATOMS: atom_id res chain seq x y z
N MET A 1 -31.96 20.94 34.88
CA MET A 1 -31.02 22.02 35.29
C MET A 1 -29.64 21.90 34.64
N ASP A 2 -29.01 20.72 34.61
CA ASP A 2 -27.58 20.60 34.26
C ASP A 2 -27.22 20.79 32.78
N ILE A 3 -28.20 20.81 31.87
CA ILE A 3 -27.98 21.09 30.45
C ILE A 3 -27.30 22.46 30.22
N LYS A 4 -27.59 23.47 31.06
CA LYS A 4 -26.90 24.77 31.03
C LYS A 4 -25.48 24.69 31.60
N LYS A 5 -25.28 23.93 32.69
CA LYS A 5 -23.95 23.71 33.29
C LYS A 5 -22.98 23.03 32.32
N ALA A 6 -23.47 22.12 31.46
CA ALA A 6 -22.66 21.43 30.47
C ALA A 6 -21.93 22.35 29.47
N PHE A 7 -22.39 23.60 29.30
CA PHE A 7 -21.77 24.62 28.45
C PHE A 7 -20.96 25.67 29.23
N MET A 8 -20.87 25.58 30.56
CA MET A 8 -20.03 26.47 31.35
C MET A 8 -18.54 26.06 31.25
N PRO A 9 -17.59 27.02 31.26
CA PRO A 9 -16.16 26.71 31.35
C PRO A 9 -15.85 25.88 32.61
N HIS A 10 -14.90 24.95 32.48
CA HIS A 10 -14.40 24.09 33.57
C HIS A 10 -15.46 23.23 34.30
N ALA A 11 -16.69 23.14 33.76
CA ALA A 11 -17.75 22.32 34.35
C ALA A 11 -17.62 20.85 33.92
N THR A 12 -17.44 19.93 34.87
CA THR A 12 -17.41 18.49 34.60
C THR A 12 -18.03 17.67 35.73
N SER A 13 -18.55 16.50 35.39
CA SER A 13 -19.09 15.50 36.33
C SER A 13 -18.20 14.27 36.46
N LYS A 14 -16.95 14.34 35.96
CA LYS A 14 -16.08 13.17 35.72
C LYS A 14 -14.85 13.09 36.63
N ILE A 15 -14.51 14.19 37.28
CA ILE A 15 -13.51 14.33 38.32
C ILE A 15 -14.05 15.35 39.33
N SER A 16 -13.62 15.24 40.58
CA SER A 16 -14.07 16.07 41.70
C SER A 16 -12.93 16.47 42.65
N THR A 17 -11.87 15.67 42.70
CA THR A 17 -10.69 15.84 43.56
C THR A 17 -9.42 15.97 42.72
N VAL A 18 -8.28 16.26 43.36
CA VAL A 18 -6.97 16.32 42.67
C VAL A 18 -6.46 14.91 42.41
N GLU A 19 -6.74 13.98 43.31
CA GLU A 19 -6.39 12.57 43.27
C GLU A 19 -7.08 11.83 42.10
N ASP A 20 -8.26 12.30 41.66
CA ASP A 20 -8.92 11.82 40.44
C ASP A 20 -8.09 12.10 39.17
N LEU A 21 -7.20 13.09 39.21
CA LEU A 21 -6.34 13.49 38.09
C LEU A 21 -5.19 12.50 37.85
N ASP A 22 -4.79 11.75 38.88
CA ASP A 22 -3.80 10.66 38.79
C ASP A 22 -4.45 9.31 38.44
N LYS A 23 -5.79 9.20 38.57
CA LYS A 23 -6.58 7.98 38.34
C LYS A 23 -7.59 8.13 37.19
N ILE A 24 -7.18 8.79 36.09
CA ILE A 24 -8.06 9.10 34.95
C ILE A 24 -8.54 7.84 34.22
N SER A 25 -9.75 7.39 34.57
CA SER A 25 -10.49 6.31 33.89
C SER A 25 -11.33 6.80 32.69
N THR A 26 -11.52 8.13 32.55
CA THR A 26 -12.42 8.72 31.54
C THR A 26 -11.66 9.40 30.38
N LEU A 27 -12.26 9.41 29.18
CA LEU A 27 -11.60 9.97 27.99
C LEU A 27 -11.27 11.48 28.10
N GLY A 28 -12.08 12.24 28.84
CA GLY A 28 -11.90 13.69 29.01
C GLY A 28 -12.48 14.20 30.33
N PHE A 29 -11.73 15.11 30.96
CA PHE A 29 -11.88 15.53 32.37
C PHE A 29 -11.80 17.05 32.59
N ARG A 30 -11.59 17.87 31.54
CA ARG A 30 -11.31 19.31 31.69
C ARG A 30 -12.55 20.22 31.77
N GLY A 31 -13.73 19.73 31.39
CA GLY A 31 -14.95 20.56 31.34
C GLY A 31 -15.00 21.64 30.25
N GLU A 32 -14.08 21.63 29.28
CA GLU A 32 -13.93 22.74 28.31
C GLU A 32 -14.61 22.50 26.95
N ALA A 33 -14.90 21.25 26.59
CA ALA A 33 -15.15 20.87 25.19
C ALA A 33 -16.41 21.52 24.60
N LEU A 34 -17.56 21.42 25.27
CA LEU A 34 -18.83 21.96 24.77
C LEU A 34 -18.82 23.49 24.75
N CYS A 35 -18.31 24.13 25.81
CA CYS A 35 -18.12 25.59 25.85
C CYS A 35 -17.20 26.09 24.69
N SER A 36 -16.12 25.36 24.42
CA SER A 36 -15.15 25.71 23.37
C SER A 36 -15.69 25.51 21.95
N ILE A 37 -16.60 24.56 21.74
CA ILE A 37 -17.27 24.36 20.45
C ILE A 37 -18.35 25.43 20.25
N ALA A 38 -19.19 25.66 21.26
CA ALA A 38 -20.30 26.60 21.19
C ALA A 38 -19.85 28.07 21.03
N SER A 39 -18.66 28.44 21.54
CA SER A 39 -18.08 29.78 21.35
C SER A 39 -17.70 30.10 19.90
N VAL A 40 -17.53 29.09 19.04
CA VAL A 40 -17.08 29.24 17.64
C VAL A 40 -18.01 28.61 16.60
N SER A 41 -19.27 28.35 16.95
CA SER A 41 -20.25 27.70 16.08
C SER A 41 -21.69 28.07 16.46
N ASN A 42 -22.64 27.62 15.65
CA ASN A 42 -24.04 27.50 16.03
C ASN A 42 -24.24 26.08 16.59
N THR A 43 -24.44 25.95 17.91
CA THR A 43 -24.60 24.65 18.59
C THR A 43 -26.01 24.51 19.16
N MET A 44 -26.67 23.40 18.83
CA MET A 44 -27.91 22.95 19.46
C MET A 44 -27.65 21.62 20.16
N LEU A 45 -28.09 21.48 21.41
CA LEU A 45 -28.06 20.22 22.15
C LEU A 45 -29.45 19.85 22.64
N LYS A 46 -29.88 18.64 22.31
CA LYS A 46 -31.11 17.99 22.81
C LYS A 46 -30.72 16.87 23.75
N SER A 47 -31.31 16.79 24.94
CA SER A 47 -31.07 15.66 25.83
C SER A 47 -32.30 15.27 26.64
N LYS A 48 -32.49 13.96 26.80
CA LYS A 48 -33.44 13.38 27.75
C LYS A 48 -32.80 12.24 28.52
N ALA A 49 -32.74 12.40 29.84
CA ALA A 49 -32.27 11.38 30.77
C ALA A 49 -33.31 10.27 30.96
N GLU A 50 -32.86 9.14 31.51
CA GLU A 50 -33.76 8.06 31.95
C GLU A 50 -34.62 8.51 33.13
N GLY A 51 -35.90 8.11 33.15
CA GLY A 51 -36.85 8.53 34.19
C GLY A 51 -37.48 9.92 34.00
N PHE A 52 -37.17 10.63 32.91
CA PHE A 52 -37.80 11.91 32.56
C PHE A 52 -38.70 11.79 31.32
N ASP A 53 -39.93 12.28 31.42
CA ASP A 53 -40.90 12.26 30.32
C ASP A 53 -40.52 13.22 29.19
N VAL A 54 -40.14 14.45 29.56
CA VAL A 54 -39.71 15.54 28.66
C VAL A 54 -38.19 15.66 28.59
N GLY A 55 -37.70 15.98 27.39
CA GLY A 55 -36.31 16.36 27.16
C GLY A 55 -36.12 17.88 27.22
N ASN A 56 -34.87 18.32 27.21
CA ASN A 56 -34.50 19.73 27.15
C ASN A 56 -33.71 20.00 25.85
N GLU A 57 -33.99 21.13 25.22
CA GLU A 57 -33.20 21.72 24.12
C GLU A 57 -32.51 22.99 24.61
N ILE A 58 -31.26 23.20 24.20
CA ILE A 58 -30.52 24.43 24.39
C ILE A 58 -29.86 24.85 23.07
N ILE A 59 -29.97 26.14 22.73
CA ILE A 59 -29.39 26.72 21.51
C ILE A 59 -28.41 27.81 21.90
N ILE A 60 -27.16 27.70 21.43
CA ILE A 60 -26.07 28.64 21.70
C ILE A 60 -25.42 29.01 20.37
N SER A 61 -25.21 30.31 20.14
CA SER A 61 -24.58 30.82 18.92
C SER A 61 -23.44 31.75 19.30
N GLY A 62 -22.21 31.41 18.88
CA GLY A 62 -21.00 32.19 19.18
C GLY A 62 -20.74 32.35 20.69
N GLY A 63 -21.15 31.37 21.50
CA GLY A 63 -21.01 31.37 22.96
C GLY A 63 -22.14 32.07 23.72
N ALA A 64 -23.02 32.82 23.03
CA ALA A 64 -24.18 33.43 23.63
C ALA A 64 -25.36 32.45 23.65
N LEU A 65 -25.94 32.22 24.84
CA LEU A 65 -27.20 31.49 24.99
C LEU A 65 -28.30 32.23 24.24
N LYS A 66 -29.00 31.52 23.34
CA LYS A 66 -30.14 32.06 22.59
C LYS A 66 -31.46 31.61 23.20
N GLU A 67 -31.60 30.31 23.41
CA GLU A 67 -32.88 29.70 23.81
C GLU A 67 -32.64 28.47 24.70
N THR A 68 -33.63 28.17 25.54
CA THR A 68 -33.72 26.90 26.26
C THR A 68 -35.20 26.57 26.42
N GLN A 69 -35.62 25.40 25.95
CA GLN A 69 -37.02 24.97 25.98
C GLN A 69 -37.14 23.47 26.29
N GLU A 70 -38.30 23.05 26.79
CA GLU A 70 -38.64 21.65 26.98
C GLU A 70 -39.21 21.07 25.68
N ILE A 71 -38.78 19.85 25.31
CA ILE A 71 -39.14 19.22 24.04
C ILE A 71 -39.46 17.74 24.19
N GLY A 72 -40.32 17.23 23.31
CA GLY A 72 -40.46 15.79 23.09
C GLY A 72 -39.24 15.25 22.33
N CYS A 73 -38.44 14.38 22.96
CA CYS A 73 -37.37 13.64 22.28
C CYS A 73 -37.13 12.25 22.90
N ASN A 74 -36.37 11.43 22.18
CA ASN A 74 -35.98 10.09 22.63
C ASN A 74 -34.91 10.16 23.74
N LYS A 75 -34.81 9.09 24.55
CA LYS A 75 -33.74 8.91 25.55
C LYS A 75 -32.36 9.06 24.88
N GLY A 76 -31.46 9.82 25.51
CA GLY A 76 -30.10 10.07 25.03
C GLY A 76 -29.83 11.54 24.77
N THR A 77 -28.78 11.82 24.00
CA THR A 77 -28.31 13.18 23.70
C THR A 77 -27.93 13.31 22.23
N THR A 78 -28.45 14.35 21.58
CA THR A 78 -28.11 14.76 20.22
C THR A 78 -27.44 16.13 20.27
N ILE A 79 -26.30 16.27 19.58
CA ILE A 79 -25.57 17.54 19.45
C ILE A 79 -25.46 17.86 17.96
N LEU A 80 -25.96 19.03 17.57
CA LEU A 80 -25.83 19.60 16.23
C LEU A 80 -24.86 20.78 16.32
N VAL A 81 -23.88 20.82 15.41
CA VAL A 81 -22.87 21.88 15.32
C VAL A 81 -22.82 22.37 13.88
N GLU A 82 -23.27 23.59 13.67
CA GLU A 82 -23.40 24.25 12.37
C GLU A 82 -22.47 25.47 12.29
N ASP A 83 -22.14 25.87 11.06
CA ASP A 83 -21.31 27.06 10.77
C ASP A 83 -20.00 27.17 11.58
N LEU A 84 -19.27 26.06 11.71
CA LEU A 84 -18.01 26.03 12.47
C LEU A 84 -17.04 27.13 11.99
N PHE A 85 -16.56 27.93 12.94
CA PHE A 85 -15.71 29.11 12.78
C PHE A 85 -16.35 30.31 12.05
N PHE A 86 -17.68 30.43 11.97
CA PHE A 86 -18.35 31.59 11.34
C PHE A 86 -17.91 32.95 11.91
N ASN A 87 -17.77 33.03 13.23
CA ASN A 87 -17.34 34.22 13.97
C ASN A 87 -15.81 34.31 14.17
N VAL A 88 -15.03 33.36 13.65
CA VAL A 88 -13.55 33.36 13.73
C VAL A 88 -12.94 33.19 12.34
N PRO A 89 -12.99 34.22 11.46
CA PRO A 89 -12.63 34.10 10.05
C PRO A 89 -11.15 33.70 9.84
N ALA A 90 -10.25 34.05 10.76
CA ALA A 90 -8.87 33.56 10.73
C ALA A 90 -8.82 32.03 10.83
N ARG A 91 -9.49 31.41 11.82
CA ARG A 91 -9.58 29.94 11.96
C ARG A 91 -10.30 29.29 10.77
N LYS A 92 -11.34 29.92 10.23
CA LYS A 92 -12.05 29.44 9.04
C LYS A 92 -11.12 29.32 7.82
N LYS A 93 -10.14 30.22 7.67
CA LYS A 93 -9.09 30.15 6.61
C LYS A 93 -8.05 29.05 6.81
N PHE A 94 -7.91 28.49 8.03
CA PHE A 94 -7.00 27.36 8.30
C PHE A 94 -7.63 25.98 8.01
N LEU A 95 -8.93 25.90 7.73
CA LEU A 95 -9.58 24.67 7.29
C LEU A 95 -8.96 24.19 5.97
N LYS A 96 -8.68 22.89 5.88
CA LYS A 96 -8.15 22.26 4.66
C LYS A 96 -9.29 21.93 3.69
N SER A 97 -8.97 21.26 2.58
CA SER A 97 -9.99 20.77 1.65
C SER A 97 -11.06 19.93 2.39
N PRO A 98 -12.36 20.03 2.02
CA PRO A 98 -13.44 19.31 2.71
C PRO A 98 -13.22 17.80 2.83
N SER A 99 -12.60 17.15 1.83
CA SER A 99 -12.27 15.72 1.94
C SER A 99 -11.12 15.43 2.93
N ARG A 100 -10.15 16.35 3.11
CA ARG A 100 -9.07 16.15 4.08
C ARG A 100 -9.55 16.28 5.51
N GLU A 101 -10.44 17.23 5.79
CA GLU A 101 -11.13 17.31 7.09
C GLU A 101 -12.01 16.07 7.31
N ALA A 102 -12.80 15.66 6.30
CA ALA A 102 -13.62 14.45 6.38
C ALA A 102 -12.79 13.16 6.57
N ALA A 103 -11.57 13.08 6.02
CA ALA A 103 -10.66 11.97 6.25
C ALA A 103 -10.12 11.96 7.69
N GLY A 104 -9.87 13.13 8.29
CA GLY A 104 -9.54 13.27 9.71
C GLY A 104 -10.68 12.84 10.63
N ILE A 105 -11.91 13.27 10.34
CA ILE A 105 -13.12 12.83 11.06
C ILE A 105 -13.29 11.31 10.94
N SER A 106 -13.14 10.76 9.72
CA SER A 106 -13.23 9.32 9.50
C SER A 106 -12.16 8.53 10.28
N ASP A 107 -10.91 9.03 10.37
CA ASP A 107 -9.86 8.41 11.19
C ASP A 107 -10.26 8.33 12.68
N ILE A 108 -10.81 9.43 13.22
CA ILE A 108 -11.24 9.49 14.61
C ILE A 108 -12.39 8.51 14.87
N VAL A 109 -13.44 8.52 14.03
CA VAL A 109 -14.60 7.61 14.20
C VAL A 109 -14.18 6.15 14.08
N THR A 110 -13.32 5.82 13.11
CA THR A 110 -12.72 4.48 12.96
C THR A 110 -11.98 4.02 14.22
N ARG A 111 -11.15 4.89 14.82
CA ARG A 111 -10.37 4.53 16.02
C ARG A 111 -11.26 4.42 17.26
N LEU A 112 -12.28 5.25 17.38
CA LEU A 112 -13.28 5.14 18.45
C LEU A 112 -14.06 3.83 18.35
N SER A 113 -14.43 3.38 17.14
CA SER A 113 -15.10 2.09 16.98
C SER A 113 -14.21 0.89 17.32
N LEU A 114 -12.91 0.96 17.01
CA LEU A 114 -11.96 -0.10 17.39
C LEU A 114 -11.76 -0.20 18.91
N ALA A 115 -11.76 0.93 19.62
CA ALA A 115 -11.62 0.99 21.08
C ALA A 115 -12.87 0.58 21.87
N ASN A 116 -14.04 0.56 21.23
CA ASN A 116 -15.34 0.28 21.88
C ASN A 116 -16.18 -0.66 20.98
N PRO A 117 -15.80 -1.95 20.85
CA PRO A 117 -16.46 -2.90 19.97
C PRO A 117 -17.88 -3.29 20.43
N ASP A 118 -18.21 -2.99 21.67
CA ASP A 118 -19.53 -3.04 22.30
C ASP A 118 -20.49 -1.93 21.83
N ILE A 119 -19.97 -0.87 21.20
CA ILE A 119 -20.78 0.28 20.74
C ILE A 119 -21.01 0.19 19.22
N SER A 120 -22.28 0.34 18.80
CA SER A 120 -22.68 0.48 17.40
C SER A 120 -22.45 1.91 16.90
N PHE A 121 -21.42 2.11 16.08
CA PHE A 121 -21.15 3.38 15.39
C PHE A 121 -21.81 3.40 14.01
N LYS A 122 -22.46 4.51 13.66
CA LYS A 122 -22.99 4.77 12.31
C LYS A 122 -22.47 6.13 11.84
N PHE A 123 -21.68 6.15 10.76
CA PHE A 123 -21.08 7.36 10.21
C PHE A 123 -21.64 7.66 8.83
N PHE A 124 -22.08 8.90 8.63
CA PHE A 124 -22.61 9.40 7.36
C PHE A 124 -21.76 10.59 6.88
N LYS A 125 -21.40 10.59 5.60
CA LYS A 125 -20.71 11.69 4.92
C LYS A 125 -21.58 12.13 3.74
N ASN A 126 -22.02 13.40 3.75
CA ASN A 126 -22.86 13.99 2.70
C ASN A 126 -24.11 13.12 2.39
N GLY A 127 -24.82 12.69 3.45
CA GLY A 127 -25.98 11.78 3.36
C GLY A 127 -25.66 10.31 3.08
N LYS A 128 -24.48 9.97 2.55
CA LYS A 128 -24.07 8.59 2.28
C LYS A 128 -23.50 7.91 3.52
N LYS A 129 -23.94 6.68 3.79
CA LYS A 129 -23.42 5.84 4.88
C LYS A 129 -21.99 5.38 4.56
N ALA A 130 -21.03 5.79 5.39
CA ALA A 130 -19.60 5.53 5.20
C ALA A 130 -19.05 4.42 6.12
N LEU A 131 -19.52 4.34 7.37
CA LEU A 131 -19.21 3.26 8.31
C LEU A 131 -20.48 2.80 9.02
N THR A 132 -20.57 1.51 9.32
CA THR A 132 -21.50 0.97 10.32
C THR A 132 -20.84 -0.19 11.05
N THR A 133 -20.85 -0.16 12.38
CA THR A 133 -20.50 -1.29 13.25
C THR A 133 -21.73 -1.71 14.04
N TYR A 134 -21.72 -2.94 14.58
CA TYR A 134 -22.91 -3.58 15.13
C TYR A 134 -22.94 -3.66 16.67
N GLY A 135 -21.86 -3.30 17.37
CA GLY A 135 -21.80 -3.36 18.83
C GLY A 135 -21.77 -4.78 19.40
N THR A 136 -21.11 -5.72 18.72
CA THR A 136 -21.08 -7.15 19.10
C THR A 136 -20.12 -7.47 20.25
N GLY A 137 -19.33 -6.50 20.72
CA GLY A 137 -18.25 -6.70 21.69
C GLY A 137 -16.97 -7.30 21.09
N LYS A 138 -17.01 -7.79 19.84
CA LYS A 138 -15.86 -8.42 19.17
C LYS A 138 -15.12 -7.43 18.29
N VAL A 139 -13.84 -7.18 18.61
CA VAL A 139 -12.96 -6.31 17.82
C VAL A 139 -12.82 -6.80 16.38
N MET A 140 -12.80 -8.10 16.14
CA MET A 140 -12.69 -8.71 14.81
C MET A 140 -13.81 -8.27 13.85
N ASP A 141 -15.05 -8.15 14.34
CA ASP A 141 -16.20 -7.69 13.56
C ASP A 141 -16.02 -6.21 13.17
N VAL A 142 -15.51 -5.38 14.10
CA VAL A 142 -15.19 -3.98 13.83
C VAL A 142 -14.07 -3.86 12.80
N ILE A 143 -13.02 -4.69 12.90
CA ILE A 143 -11.92 -4.71 11.92
C ILE A 143 -12.48 -4.99 10.52
N ARG A 144 -13.37 -5.97 10.38
CA ARG A 144 -14.04 -6.28 9.11
C ARG A 144 -14.85 -5.10 8.58
N CYS A 145 -15.64 -4.42 9.44
CA CYS A 145 -16.43 -3.24 9.07
C CYS A 145 -15.57 -2.03 8.66
N VAL A 146 -14.38 -1.87 9.25
CA VAL A 146 -13.49 -0.71 9.03
C VAL A 146 -12.53 -0.92 7.85
N TYR A 147 -11.90 -2.09 7.79
CA TYR A 147 -10.77 -2.39 6.93
C TYR A 147 -11.11 -3.34 5.76
N GLY A 148 -12.36 -3.84 5.73
CA GLY A 148 -12.84 -4.72 4.68
C GLY A 148 -12.45 -6.19 4.89
N LYS A 149 -12.97 -7.04 4.01
CA LYS A 149 -12.80 -8.50 4.07
C LYS A 149 -11.32 -8.91 3.96
N ASN A 150 -10.57 -8.26 3.06
CA ASN A 150 -9.18 -8.62 2.79
C ASN A 150 -8.26 -8.51 4.01
N ILE A 151 -8.46 -7.52 4.87
CA ILE A 151 -7.65 -7.36 6.09
C ILE A 151 -8.11 -8.35 7.16
N TYR A 152 -9.44 -8.56 7.30
CA TYR A 152 -10.00 -9.54 8.22
C TYR A 152 -9.49 -10.99 7.98
N GLU A 153 -9.24 -11.37 6.72
CA GLU A 153 -8.71 -12.69 6.37
C GLU A 153 -7.18 -12.84 6.53
N ASN A 154 -6.45 -11.75 6.79
CA ASN A 154 -4.98 -11.70 6.79
C ASN A 154 -4.39 -11.15 8.10
N ILE A 155 -5.14 -11.27 9.19
CA ILE A 155 -4.74 -10.90 10.56
C ILE A 155 -4.48 -12.11 11.44
N ILE A 156 -3.47 -11.99 12.28
CA ILE A 156 -3.02 -12.96 13.28
C ILE A 156 -3.33 -12.34 14.65
N PRO A 157 -3.99 -13.04 15.59
CA PRO A 157 -4.19 -12.54 16.94
C PRO A 157 -2.86 -12.46 17.69
N VAL A 158 -2.74 -11.50 18.60
CA VAL A 158 -1.61 -11.38 19.55
C VAL A 158 -2.20 -11.23 20.94
N GLU A 159 -1.69 -11.99 21.90
CA GLU A 159 -2.08 -11.90 23.30
C GLU A 159 -0.87 -12.26 24.17
N LYS A 160 -0.55 -11.44 25.17
CA LYS A 160 0.51 -11.68 26.15
C LYS A 160 0.24 -10.90 27.43
N HIS A 161 0.46 -11.54 28.57
CA HIS A 161 0.22 -10.97 29.90
C HIS A 161 1.48 -10.94 30.75
N SER A 162 1.50 -10.03 31.72
CA SER A 162 2.46 -9.94 32.81
C SER A 162 1.79 -9.26 34.00
N ASP A 163 2.47 -9.20 35.14
CA ASP A 163 1.91 -8.66 36.39
C ASP A 163 1.52 -7.18 36.31
N VAL A 164 2.11 -6.39 35.38
CA VAL A 164 1.90 -4.92 35.28
C VAL A 164 1.36 -4.44 33.93
N ILE A 165 1.53 -5.23 32.87
CA ILE A 165 1.12 -4.89 31.50
C ILE A 165 0.55 -6.12 30.80
N SER A 166 -0.58 -5.94 30.13
CA SER A 166 -1.18 -6.89 29.20
C SER A 166 -1.24 -6.27 27.81
N ILE A 167 -0.96 -7.07 26.78
CA ILE A 167 -1.13 -6.68 25.38
C ILE A 167 -2.02 -7.70 24.69
N PHE A 168 -3.02 -7.21 23.97
CA PHE A 168 -3.85 -8.01 23.09
C PHE A 168 -4.13 -7.27 21.79
N GLY A 169 -4.53 -7.96 20.74
CA GLY A 169 -4.89 -7.34 19.47
C GLY A 169 -4.63 -8.21 18.26
N TYR A 170 -4.33 -7.55 17.14
CA TYR A 170 -4.21 -8.18 15.83
C TYR A 170 -3.07 -7.56 15.03
N ILE A 171 -2.25 -8.41 14.41
CA ILE A 171 -1.15 -8.02 13.53
C ILE A 171 -1.37 -8.59 12.13
N GLY A 172 -0.89 -7.92 11.09
CA GLY A 172 -1.09 -8.38 9.72
C GLY A 172 0.06 -9.20 9.17
N ASN A 173 -0.25 -10.16 8.28
CA ASN A 173 0.76 -10.87 7.51
C ASN A 173 1.41 -9.97 6.43
N SER A 174 2.33 -10.56 5.65
CA SER A 174 3.06 -9.86 4.60
C SER A 174 2.18 -9.35 3.44
N GLU A 175 1.00 -9.95 3.18
CA GLU A 175 0.09 -9.50 2.10
C GLU A 175 -0.57 -8.15 2.39
N ILE A 176 -0.88 -7.88 3.66
CA ILE A 176 -1.53 -6.63 4.08
C ILE A 176 -0.54 -5.57 4.58
N SER A 177 0.76 -5.81 4.42
CA SER A 177 1.81 -4.80 4.56
C SER A 177 1.63 -3.65 3.54
N ARG A 178 2.12 -2.45 3.90
CA ARG A 178 1.82 -1.20 3.18
C ARG A 178 3.04 -0.28 3.06
N GLY A 179 3.08 0.55 2.02
CA GLY A 179 4.08 1.61 1.87
C GLY A 179 3.99 2.74 2.91
N SER A 180 2.95 2.77 3.74
CA SER A 180 2.76 3.77 4.81
C SER A 180 2.36 3.17 6.17
N ARG A 181 2.67 3.92 7.24
CA ARG A 181 2.27 3.64 8.63
C ARG A 181 0.78 3.94 8.93
N ASN A 182 -0.05 4.22 7.93
CA ASN A 182 -1.42 4.74 8.12
C ASN A 182 -2.39 3.74 8.79
N ASN A 183 -2.08 2.44 8.72
CA ASN A 183 -2.88 1.35 9.28
C ASN A 183 -2.28 0.78 10.59
N GLN A 184 -1.47 1.57 11.28
CA GLN A 184 -0.98 1.28 12.63
C GLN A 184 -1.90 1.95 13.67
N SER A 185 -2.35 1.19 14.66
CA SER A 185 -3.19 1.66 15.76
C SER A 185 -2.67 1.11 17.08
N ILE A 186 -2.48 2.01 18.05
CA ILE A 186 -2.07 1.68 19.42
C ILE A 186 -3.12 2.28 20.34
N PHE A 187 -3.66 1.47 21.22
CA PHE A 187 -4.59 1.86 22.27
C PHE A 187 -3.95 1.54 23.62
N ILE A 188 -4.01 2.47 24.56
CA ILE A 188 -3.49 2.30 25.92
C ILE A 188 -4.65 2.61 26.88
N ASN A 189 -5.09 1.64 27.67
CA ASN A 189 -6.28 1.76 28.52
C ASN A 189 -7.49 2.35 27.72
N LYS A 190 -7.80 1.73 26.57
CA LYS A 190 -8.79 2.16 25.56
C LYS A 190 -8.56 3.55 24.89
N ARG A 191 -7.54 4.32 25.26
CA ARG A 191 -7.20 5.62 24.64
C ARG A 191 -6.32 5.41 23.39
N TYR A 192 -6.69 5.98 22.24
CA TYR A 192 -5.81 5.99 21.06
C TYR A 192 -4.57 6.87 21.29
N VAL A 193 -3.38 6.32 21.03
CA VAL A 193 -2.08 6.96 21.27
C VAL A 193 -1.15 6.78 20.06
N LYS A 194 -0.27 7.76 19.84
CA LYS A 194 0.88 7.69 18.95
C LYS A 194 2.15 7.61 19.80
N ASN A 195 2.78 6.44 19.84
CA ASN A 195 4.02 6.26 20.60
C ASN A 195 5.13 5.67 19.70
N LYS A 196 6.21 6.44 19.51
CA LYS A 196 7.34 6.05 18.64
C LYS A 196 8.07 4.79 19.12
N SER A 197 8.14 4.56 20.44
CA SER A 197 8.81 3.38 21.01
C SER A 197 8.06 2.10 20.63
N ILE A 198 6.74 2.08 20.87
CA ILE A 198 5.86 0.95 20.53
C ILE A 198 5.83 0.71 19.02
N THR A 199 5.71 1.77 18.20
CA THR A 199 5.81 1.63 16.74
C THR A 199 7.14 1.01 16.32
N SER A 200 8.26 1.42 16.92
CA SER A 200 9.57 0.85 16.60
C SER A 200 9.73 -0.59 17.08
N ALA A 201 9.17 -0.95 18.24
CA ALA A 201 9.16 -2.33 18.75
C ALA A 201 8.44 -3.26 17.77
N ALA A 202 7.23 -2.87 17.33
CA ALA A 202 6.45 -3.63 16.35
C ALA A 202 7.19 -3.74 15.00
N GLU A 203 7.71 -2.63 14.46
CA GLU A 203 8.46 -2.65 13.18
C GLU A 203 9.74 -3.47 13.25
N GLN A 204 10.42 -3.50 14.40
CA GLN A 204 11.61 -4.35 14.60
C GLN A 204 11.24 -5.84 14.71
N ALA A 205 10.16 -6.19 15.41
CA ALA A 205 9.67 -7.57 15.49
C ALA A 205 9.29 -8.11 14.10
N PHE A 206 8.73 -7.25 13.25
CA PHE A 206 8.38 -7.57 11.86
C PHE A 206 9.56 -7.61 10.88
N LYS A 207 10.74 -7.10 11.24
CA LYS A 207 11.87 -6.89 10.31
C LYS A 207 12.37 -8.17 9.64
N SER A 208 12.26 -9.31 10.32
CA SER A 208 12.65 -10.64 9.81
C SER A 208 11.61 -11.25 8.85
N PHE A 209 10.42 -10.66 8.76
CA PHE A 209 9.24 -11.25 8.10
C PHE A 209 8.64 -10.37 6.98
N LEU A 210 9.09 -9.12 6.83
CA LEU A 210 8.62 -8.18 5.82
C LEU A 210 9.63 -7.95 4.70
N THR A 211 9.10 -7.64 3.51
CA THR A 211 9.90 -7.12 2.40
C THR A 211 10.42 -5.71 2.70
N ILE A 212 11.61 -5.40 2.18
CA ILE A 212 12.31 -4.13 2.39
C ILE A 212 11.40 -2.94 1.99
N ASN A 213 11.35 -1.91 2.84
CA ASN A 213 10.54 -0.69 2.69
C ASN A 213 9.00 -0.86 2.80
N LYS A 214 8.49 -1.95 3.38
CA LYS A 214 7.08 -2.06 3.79
C LYS A 214 6.90 -1.96 5.31
N PHE A 215 5.76 -1.43 5.73
CA PHE A 215 5.34 -1.31 7.13
C PHE A 215 4.25 -2.35 7.45
N PRO A 216 4.25 -2.91 8.68
CA PRO A 216 3.22 -3.85 9.11
C PRO A 216 1.88 -3.14 9.39
N PHE A 217 0.80 -3.89 9.17
CA PHE A 217 -0.50 -3.61 9.78
C PHE A 217 -0.49 -4.10 11.23
N PHE A 218 -0.97 -3.28 12.17
CA PHE A 218 -1.25 -3.75 13.53
C PHE A 218 -2.28 -2.88 14.25
N ILE A 219 -3.04 -3.53 15.13
CA ILE A 219 -3.98 -2.94 16.07
C ILE A 219 -3.65 -3.56 17.42
N LEU A 220 -3.01 -2.78 18.29
CA LEU A 220 -2.56 -3.23 19.61
C LEU A 220 -3.35 -2.49 20.70
N PHE A 221 -3.87 -3.25 21.65
CA PHE A 221 -4.46 -2.77 22.88
C PHE A 221 -3.52 -3.14 24.02
N ILE A 222 -3.11 -2.15 24.80
CA ILE A 222 -2.16 -2.29 25.90
C ILE A 222 -2.88 -1.80 27.15
N ASP A 223 -3.21 -2.74 28.04
CA ASP A 223 -3.77 -2.42 29.34
C ASP A 223 -2.66 -2.48 30.39
N ILE A 224 -2.52 -1.40 31.15
CA ILE A 224 -1.40 -1.16 32.06
C ILE A 224 -1.88 -0.29 33.22
N PHE A 225 -1.43 -0.59 34.44
CA PHE A 225 -1.88 0.16 35.62
C PHE A 225 -1.58 1.66 35.48
N PRO A 226 -2.52 2.56 35.84
CA PRO A 226 -2.37 4.02 35.65
C PRO A 226 -1.08 4.60 36.25
N GLU A 227 -0.62 4.04 37.35
CA GLU A 227 0.62 4.43 38.07
C GLU A 227 1.90 4.32 37.21
N PHE A 228 1.86 3.55 36.11
CA PHE A 228 2.98 3.37 35.19
C PHE A 228 2.84 4.17 33.87
N VAL A 229 1.77 4.96 33.70
CA VAL A 229 1.48 5.74 32.48
C VAL A 229 0.95 7.14 32.78
N ASP A 230 1.75 8.16 32.49
CA ASP A 230 1.29 9.54 32.42
C ASP A 230 0.60 9.82 31.08
N VAL A 231 -0.71 10.13 31.14
CA VAL A 231 -1.57 10.50 30.00
C VAL A 231 -1.76 12.01 29.81
N ASN A 232 -1.17 12.85 30.68
CA ASN A 232 -1.34 14.30 30.70
C ASN A 232 -0.26 15.06 29.90
N VAL A 233 0.50 14.36 29.05
CA VAL A 233 1.64 14.89 28.30
C VAL A 233 1.25 15.88 27.20
N HIS A 234 0.11 15.68 26.52
CA HIS A 234 -0.31 16.49 25.37
C HIS A 234 -1.76 16.98 25.51
N PRO A 235 -2.13 18.21 25.08
CA PRO A 235 -3.50 18.74 25.20
C PRO A 235 -4.59 17.85 24.58
N ALA A 236 -4.30 17.24 23.42
CA ALA A 236 -5.18 16.26 22.77
C ALA A 236 -5.04 14.82 23.29
N LYS A 237 -4.09 14.57 24.21
CA LYS A 237 -3.86 13.27 24.89
C LYS A 237 -3.58 12.09 23.95
N TRP A 238 -2.91 12.39 22.83
CA TRP A 238 -2.46 11.38 21.85
C TRP A 238 -1.02 10.91 22.10
N GLU A 239 -0.35 11.45 23.10
CA GLU A 239 0.98 11.04 23.53
C GLU A 239 0.91 10.69 25.02
N VAL A 240 1.65 9.67 25.44
CA VAL A 240 1.75 9.22 26.83
C VAL A 240 3.21 8.90 27.15
N LYS A 241 3.57 8.98 28.43
CA LYS A 241 4.90 8.68 28.92
C LYS A 241 4.83 7.49 29.89
N PHE A 242 5.63 6.46 29.61
CA PHE A 242 5.74 5.29 30.47
C PHE A 242 6.83 5.49 31.52
N SER A 243 6.61 4.98 32.74
CA SER A 243 7.62 4.96 33.81
C SER A 243 8.86 4.15 33.42
N ASP A 244 8.71 3.00 32.76
CA ASP A 244 9.80 2.32 32.04
C ASP A 244 9.43 2.03 30.58
N SER A 245 9.94 2.87 29.68
CA SER A 245 9.75 2.69 28.23
C SER A 245 10.51 1.51 27.62
N ARG A 246 11.55 0.98 28.29
CA ARG A 246 12.33 -0.18 27.80
C ARG A 246 11.61 -1.48 28.09
N MET A 247 11.02 -1.63 29.27
CA MET A 247 10.14 -2.75 29.62
C MET A 247 9.00 -2.88 28.60
N VAL A 248 8.26 -1.79 28.35
CA VAL A 248 7.16 -1.77 27.37
C VAL A 248 7.64 -2.08 25.95
N PHE A 249 8.79 -1.53 25.52
CA PHE A 249 9.37 -1.85 24.21
C PHE A 249 9.64 -3.35 24.06
N LYS A 250 10.31 -3.96 25.05
CA LYS A 250 10.64 -5.39 25.01
C LYS A 250 9.37 -6.25 25.02
N PHE A 251 8.41 -5.93 25.88
CA PHE A 251 7.16 -6.68 25.99
C PHE A 251 6.35 -6.68 24.68
N VAL A 252 6.25 -5.52 24.01
CA VAL A 252 5.61 -5.40 22.68
C VAL A 252 6.38 -6.18 21.62
N PHE A 253 7.71 -6.09 21.59
CA PHE A 253 8.55 -6.81 20.64
C PHE A 253 8.37 -8.32 20.80
N ASP A 254 8.50 -8.83 22.03
CA ASP A 254 8.42 -10.25 22.34
C ASP A 254 7.04 -10.82 21.97
N ALA A 255 5.94 -10.12 22.31
CA ALA A 255 4.58 -10.56 21.99
C ALA A 255 4.32 -10.68 20.46
N ILE A 256 4.76 -9.69 19.68
CA ILE A 256 4.57 -9.68 18.22
C ILE A 256 5.47 -10.73 17.55
N HIS A 257 6.72 -10.84 17.99
CA HIS A 257 7.69 -11.78 17.41
C HIS A 257 7.32 -13.24 17.71
N GLU A 258 6.74 -13.51 18.88
CA GLU A 258 6.19 -14.81 19.28
C GLU A 258 5.00 -15.20 18.39
N ALA A 259 3.97 -14.35 18.29
CA ALA A 259 2.79 -14.60 17.46
C ALA A 259 3.12 -14.80 15.96
N LEU A 260 4.07 -14.01 15.42
CA LEU A 260 4.55 -14.21 14.04
C LEU A 260 5.25 -15.56 13.86
N ARG A 261 6.05 -15.99 14.84
CA ARG A 261 6.75 -17.27 14.79
C ARG A 261 5.78 -18.45 14.90
N GLU A 262 4.73 -18.33 15.70
CA GLU A 262 3.69 -19.37 15.83
C GLU A 262 2.84 -19.48 14.57
N SER A 263 2.29 -18.37 14.06
CA SER A 263 1.54 -18.38 12.80
C SER A 263 2.32 -18.95 11.62
N LEU A 264 3.66 -18.80 11.60
CA LEU A 264 4.50 -19.45 10.60
C LEU A 264 4.65 -20.95 10.83
N LYS A 265 4.79 -21.43 12.08
CA LYS A 265 4.79 -22.88 12.36
C LYS A 265 3.50 -23.52 11.84
N ASP A 266 2.36 -22.90 12.12
CA ASP A 266 1.04 -23.38 11.70
C ASP A 266 0.91 -23.46 10.17
N SER A 267 1.58 -22.56 9.44
CA SER A 267 1.65 -22.61 7.97
C SER A 267 2.60 -23.68 7.41
N PHE A 268 3.50 -24.23 8.23
CA PHE A 268 4.42 -25.31 7.86
C PHE A 268 4.00 -26.68 8.42
N THR A 269 3.09 -26.75 9.40
CA THR A 269 2.36 -27.97 9.75
C THR A 269 1.35 -28.30 8.65
N ILE A 270 1.85 -28.98 7.62
CA ILE A 270 1.03 -29.89 6.83
C ILE A 270 0.45 -30.91 7.83
N ASP A 271 -0.85 -31.20 7.75
CA ASP A 271 -1.48 -32.35 8.40
C ASP A 271 -0.88 -33.65 7.83
N LEU A 272 0.31 -34.01 8.32
CA LEU A 272 0.89 -35.33 8.15
C LEU A 272 -0.01 -36.29 8.93
N LYS A 273 -0.85 -37.02 8.19
CA LYS A 273 -1.55 -38.19 8.73
C LYS A 273 -0.50 -39.11 9.36
N GLU A 274 -0.81 -39.71 10.51
CA GLU A 274 0.16 -40.46 11.33
C GLU A 274 0.91 -41.59 10.58
N ASP A 275 0.41 -42.03 9.42
CA ASP A 275 1.09 -42.99 8.54
C ASP A 275 2.37 -42.45 7.87
N ASP A 276 2.52 -41.14 7.65
CA ASP A 276 3.70 -40.56 6.99
C ASP A 276 4.91 -40.35 7.93
N LEU A 277 4.72 -40.53 9.24
CA LEU A 277 5.79 -40.42 10.26
C LEU A 277 6.49 -41.75 10.58
N LYS A 278 6.09 -42.86 9.97
CA LYS A 278 6.79 -44.15 10.10
C LYS A 278 8.07 -44.11 9.27
N PRO A 279 9.27 -44.35 9.85
CA PRO A 279 10.50 -44.39 9.06
C PRO A 279 10.42 -45.57 8.10
N LYS A 280 10.35 -45.29 6.79
CA LYS A 280 10.55 -46.30 5.76
C LYS A 280 11.96 -46.87 5.93
N LYS A 281 12.04 -48.09 6.47
CA LYS A 281 13.25 -48.90 6.39
C LYS A 281 13.50 -49.18 4.91
N THR A 282 14.49 -48.49 4.35
CA THR A 282 15.04 -48.86 3.04
C THR A 282 15.86 -50.13 3.24
N GLU A 283 15.22 -51.28 3.10
CA GLU A 283 15.97 -52.54 3.00
C GLU A 283 16.78 -52.51 1.70
N THR A 284 18.10 -52.46 1.86
CA THR A 284 19.03 -52.41 0.74
C THR A 284 19.18 -53.80 0.15
N GLU A 285 18.40 -54.13 -0.88
CA GLU A 285 18.65 -55.32 -1.70
C GLU A 285 20.03 -55.20 -2.35
N ILE A 286 21.00 -55.98 -1.85
CA ILE A 286 22.28 -56.17 -2.50
C ILE A 286 22.03 -57.04 -3.73
N LYS A 287 21.94 -56.42 -4.91
CA LYS A 287 21.97 -57.14 -6.18
C LYS A 287 23.40 -57.50 -6.52
N GLU A 288 23.75 -58.78 -6.39
CA GLU A 288 24.98 -59.32 -6.95
C GLU A 288 24.98 -59.13 -8.48
N VAL A 289 25.88 -58.29 -8.98
CA VAL A 289 26.13 -58.16 -10.41
C VAL A 289 27.17 -59.21 -10.80
N GLN A 290 26.70 -60.37 -11.27
CA GLN A 290 27.59 -61.34 -11.91
C GLN A 290 28.04 -60.78 -13.27
N ILE A 291 29.33 -60.51 -13.41
CA ILE A 291 29.97 -60.14 -14.67
C ILE A 291 30.46 -61.43 -15.34
N PRO A 292 29.89 -61.87 -16.48
CA PRO A 292 30.45 -62.96 -17.26
C PRO A 292 31.70 -62.45 -17.99
N ILE A 293 32.88 -62.73 -17.42
CA ILE A 293 34.16 -62.57 -18.10
C ILE A 293 34.40 -63.83 -18.94
N ASP A 294 34.20 -63.73 -20.25
CA ASP A 294 34.66 -64.76 -21.19
C ASP A 294 36.11 -64.46 -21.61
N LEU A 295 36.95 -65.50 -21.63
CA LEU A 295 38.41 -65.40 -21.55
C LEU A 295 39.11 -66.26 -22.62
N ARG A 296 38.63 -66.15 -23.88
CA ARG A 296 39.26 -66.79 -25.07
C ARG A 296 39.25 -65.88 -26.30
N SER A 297 40.42 -65.32 -26.61
CA SER A 297 40.79 -64.61 -27.87
C SER A 297 40.93 -65.60 -29.06
N PRO A 298 41.25 -65.19 -30.33
CA PRO A 298 41.64 -63.85 -30.83
C PRO A 298 41.08 -63.43 -32.23
N ASN A 299 41.62 -62.30 -32.74
CA ASN A 299 41.73 -61.82 -34.14
C ASN A 299 40.55 -61.11 -34.86
N GLU A 300 40.94 -60.05 -35.60
CA GLU A 300 40.33 -59.44 -36.81
C GLU A 300 38.88 -58.88 -36.71
N GLY A 301 38.50 -57.71 -37.23
CA GLY A 301 39.19 -56.59 -37.90
C GLY A 301 38.17 -55.68 -38.63
N ILE A 302 38.57 -54.46 -39.06
CA ILE A 302 38.06 -53.74 -40.25
C ILE A 302 36.62 -53.10 -40.29
N TYR A 303 36.58 -51.91 -40.93
CA TYR A 303 35.54 -51.05 -41.57
C TYR A 303 34.10 -51.62 -41.90
N VAL A 304 32.99 -50.85 -42.09
CA VAL A 304 32.72 -49.38 -42.24
C VAL A 304 31.22 -48.99 -42.02
N GLU A 305 30.84 -47.70 -42.25
CA GLU A 305 29.47 -47.13 -42.42
C GLU A 305 28.41 -48.01 -43.16
N LYS A 306 27.09 -47.82 -42.91
CA LYS A 306 26.14 -47.04 -43.78
C LYS A 306 24.63 -47.19 -43.47
N ASN A 307 23.93 -46.05 -43.65
CA ASN A 307 22.58 -45.76 -44.20
C ASN A 307 21.32 -46.66 -44.02
N GLU A 308 20.19 -45.95 -43.90
CA GLU A 308 18.76 -46.29 -44.18
C GLU A 308 18.53 -47.02 -45.56
N PRO A 309 17.32 -47.56 -45.94
CA PRO A 309 15.94 -47.15 -45.53
C PRO A 309 14.75 -48.17 -45.57
N GLY A 310 13.57 -47.74 -45.07
CA GLY A 310 12.32 -47.74 -45.89
C GLY A 310 11.15 -48.74 -45.70
N LEU A 311 9.93 -48.15 -45.66
CA LEU A 311 8.67 -48.52 -46.39
C LEU A 311 7.55 -49.47 -45.83
N PHE A 312 6.35 -48.87 -45.65
CA PHE A 312 4.95 -49.32 -45.91
C PHE A 312 4.23 -50.48 -45.14
N LYS A 313 3.02 -50.16 -44.63
CA LYS A 313 1.73 -50.48 -45.33
C LYS A 313 0.51 -49.70 -44.82
N LYS A 314 -0.61 -49.80 -45.56
CA LYS A 314 -1.79 -48.89 -45.60
C LYS A 314 -3.11 -49.68 -45.67
N SER A 315 -4.20 -49.17 -45.08
CA SER A 315 -5.62 -49.48 -45.42
C SER A 315 -6.59 -48.62 -44.58
N LYS A 316 -7.81 -48.23 -44.99
CA LYS A 316 -8.40 -47.88 -46.31
C LYS A 316 -9.78 -47.23 -46.05
N GLU A 317 -10.13 -46.13 -46.76
CA GLU A 317 -11.47 -45.76 -47.34
C GLU A 317 -12.76 -45.73 -46.43
N SER A 318 -13.83 -44.92 -46.64
CA SER A 318 -14.30 -44.12 -47.80
C SER A 318 -15.17 -42.88 -47.42
N SER A 319 -14.97 -41.76 -48.11
CA SER A 319 -15.94 -40.78 -48.67
C SER A 319 -17.34 -40.49 -48.06
N ASN A 320 -17.66 -39.19 -47.89
CA ASN A 320 -18.83 -38.57 -48.55
C ASN A 320 -18.63 -37.06 -48.84
N LYS A 321 -19.52 -36.44 -49.64
CA LYS A 321 -19.21 -35.31 -50.56
C LYS A 321 -19.37 -33.86 -50.04
N ASN A 322 -18.53 -33.01 -50.63
CA ASN A 322 -18.55 -31.54 -50.84
C ASN A 322 -19.86 -30.74 -50.62
N GLU A 323 -19.70 -29.55 -50.02
CA GLU A 323 -20.04 -28.28 -50.67
C GLU A 323 -19.14 -27.15 -50.13
N PHE A 324 -18.41 -26.43 -51.02
CA PHE A 324 -17.52 -25.33 -50.65
C PHE A 324 -18.13 -24.00 -51.09
N VAL A 325 -18.38 -23.10 -50.13
CA VAL A 325 -18.84 -21.73 -50.40
C VAL A 325 -17.69 -20.87 -50.93
N LYS A 326 -17.95 -20.08 -51.98
CA LYS A 326 -16.97 -19.17 -52.58
C LYS A 326 -16.76 -17.93 -51.70
N GLU A 327 -15.51 -17.64 -51.33
CA GLU A 327 -15.13 -16.31 -50.85
C GLU A 327 -14.95 -15.33 -52.03
N PRO A 328 -15.36 -14.05 -51.88
CA PRO A 328 -15.21 -13.05 -52.92
C PRO A 328 -13.77 -12.51 -52.97
N LYS A 329 -13.10 -12.67 -54.12
CA LYS A 329 -11.82 -11.99 -54.40
C LYS A 329 -12.06 -10.50 -54.60
N VAL A 330 -11.71 -9.68 -53.60
CA VAL A 330 -11.62 -8.22 -53.77
C VAL A 330 -10.25 -7.87 -54.35
N SER A 331 -10.22 -7.45 -55.61
CA SER A 331 -9.01 -7.00 -56.29
C SER A 331 -8.62 -5.59 -55.84
N PHE A 332 -7.54 -5.44 -55.08
CA PHE A 332 -6.93 -4.14 -54.83
C PHE A 332 -6.09 -3.72 -56.05
N THR A 333 -6.63 -2.81 -56.85
CA THR A 333 -5.86 -2.08 -57.86
C THR A 333 -4.99 -1.05 -57.18
N ALA A 334 -3.67 -1.28 -57.20
CA ALA A 334 -2.70 -0.29 -56.74
C ALA A 334 -2.70 0.92 -57.69
N LYS A 335 -3.43 1.98 -57.33
CA LYS A 335 -3.18 3.31 -57.88
C LYS A 335 -2.02 3.93 -57.11
N GLU A 336 -0.92 4.16 -57.82
CA GLU A 336 0.16 5.02 -57.36
C GLU A 336 -0.41 6.43 -57.11
N ASN A 337 -0.53 6.80 -55.84
CA ASN A 337 -0.70 8.18 -55.43
C ASN A 337 0.43 8.49 -54.46
N ALA A 338 1.35 9.34 -54.89
CA ALA A 338 2.53 9.72 -54.13
C ALA A 338 2.12 10.45 -52.83
N VAL A 339 2.16 9.75 -51.70
CA VAL A 339 2.01 10.36 -50.39
C VAL A 339 3.33 11.07 -50.05
N SER A 340 3.28 12.39 -50.06
CA SER A 340 4.38 13.28 -49.66
C SER A 340 4.98 12.86 -48.31
N LYS A 341 6.23 12.40 -48.34
CA LYS A 341 7.07 12.31 -47.14
C LYS A 341 7.46 13.72 -46.72
N ASN A 342 6.67 14.32 -45.83
CA ASN A 342 7.10 15.46 -45.02
C ASN A 342 6.29 15.50 -43.71
N LYS A 343 6.68 14.65 -42.75
CA LYS A 343 6.58 15.01 -41.33
C LYS A 343 7.90 15.68 -40.96
N PRO A 344 7.91 16.82 -40.26
CA PRO A 344 9.16 17.38 -39.74
C PRO A 344 9.74 16.40 -38.72
N GLU A 345 10.97 15.94 -38.97
CA GLU A 345 11.71 15.18 -37.97
C GLU A 345 12.12 16.14 -36.84
N GLU A 346 11.58 15.92 -35.64
CA GLU A 346 12.11 16.55 -34.42
C GLU A 346 13.59 16.15 -34.31
N THR A 347 14.51 17.10 -34.47
CA THR A 347 15.96 16.87 -34.42
C THR A 347 16.38 16.43 -33.01
N ARG A 348 16.51 15.12 -32.82
CA ARG A 348 16.89 14.52 -31.54
C ARG A 348 18.35 14.85 -31.21
N VAL A 349 18.56 15.66 -30.18
CA VAL A 349 19.89 16.03 -29.70
C VAL A 349 20.45 14.91 -28.82
N ALA A 350 21.52 14.25 -29.28
CA ALA A 350 22.25 13.26 -28.49
C ALA A 350 22.93 13.91 -27.27
N LYS A 351 22.78 13.29 -26.09
CA LYS A 351 23.27 13.81 -24.80
C LYS A 351 24.69 13.32 -24.44
N PHE A 352 25.13 12.23 -25.05
CA PHE A 352 26.46 11.64 -24.88
C PHE A 352 26.92 10.99 -26.21
N PRO A 353 28.23 10.73 -26.42
CA PRO A 353 28.73 10.10 -27.65
C PRO A 353 28.13 8.70 -27.87
N PRO A 354 28.15 8.16 -29.11
CA PRO A 354 27.83 6.75 -29.31
C PRO A 354 28.84 5.89 -28.54
N LEU A 355 28.38 4.82 -27.91
CA LEU A 355 29.21 3.96 -27.05
C LEU A 355 29.36 2.57 -27.67
N ARG A 356 30.58 2.04 -27.67
CA ARG A 356 30.86 0.64 -28.02
C ARG A 356 30.70 -0.21 -26.76
N ILE A 357 29.83 -1.23 -26.82
CA ILE A 357 29.66 -2.15 -25.68
C ILE A 357 30.91 -3.02 -25.53
N ILE A 358 31.37 -3.15 -24.29
CA ILE A 358 32.45 -4.06 -23.89
C ILE A 358 31.85 -5.33 -23.28
N GLY A 359 30.78 -5.21 -22.49
CA GLY A 359 30.04 -6.35 -21.95
C GLY A 359 29.09 -5.99 -20.81
N GLN A 360 28.48 -7.00 -20.22
CA GLN A 360 27.58 -6.89 -19.05
C GLN A 360 28.27 -7.44 -17.81
N PHE A 361 28.17 -6.74 -16.68
CA PHE A 361 28.66 -7.19 -15.37
C PHE A 361 27.50 -7.49 -14.42
N HIS A 362 27.54 -8.67 -13.79
CA HIS A 362 26.59 -9.16 -12.78
C HIS A 362 25.11 -9.04 -13.21
N SER A 363 24.82 -9.19 -14.51
CA SER A 363 23.47 -9.02 -15.10
C SER A 363 22.74 -7.73 -14.67
N THR A 364 23.49 -6.66 -14.39
CA THR A 364 22.99 -5.41 -13.78
C THR A 364 23.63 -4.16 -14.40
N TYR A 365 24.93 -4.20 -14.66
CA TYR A 365 25.69 -3.06 -15.19
C TYR A 365 26.14 -3.34 -16.62
N ILE A 366 25.96 -2.36 -17.51
CA ILE A 366 26.52 -2.38 -18.86
C ILE A 366 27.81 -1.58 -18.85
N ILE A 367 28.89 -2.18 -19.37
CA ILE A 367 30.20 -1.54 -19.53
C ILE A 367 30.38 -1.24 -21.01
N ALA A 368 30.65 0.02 -21.34
CA ALA A 368 30.84 0.51 -22.69
C ALA A 368 31.93 1.59 -22.73
N GLU A 369 32.42 1.96 -23.91
CA GLU A 369 33.45 2.99 -24.09
C GLU A 369 33.09 3.98 -25.21
N ASP A 370 33.60 5.21 -25.09
CA ASP A 370 33.81 6.10 -26.24
C ASP A 370 35.29 6.02 -26.68
N ASN A 371 35.70 6.80 -27.68
CA ASN A 371 37.07 6.81 -28.20
C ASN A 371 38.18 7.18 -27.17
N SER A 372 37.85 7.53 -25.92
CA SER A 372 38.83 7.95 -24.91
C SER A 372 38.44 7.67 -23.44
N ASN A 373 37.23 7.17 -23.16
CA ASN A 373 36.67 7.09 -21.81
C ASN A 373 35.80 5.84 -21.62
N LEU A 374 35.81 5.31 -20.41
CA LEU A 374 34.97 4.19 -19.99
C LEU A 374 33.64 4.70 -19.40
N TYR A 375 32.56 4.02 -19.73
CA TYR A 375 31.20 4.28 -19.25
C TYR A 375 30.65 3.05 -18.55
N MET A 376 30.05 3.26 -17.38
CA MET A 376 29.35 2.22 -16.62
C MET A 376 27.90 2.66 -16.41
N ILE A 377 26.95 1.85 -16.87
CA ILE A 377 25.52 2.19 -16.94
C ILE A 377 24.76 1.17 -16.09
N ASP A 378 23.95 1.64 -15.14
CA ASP A 378 23.00 0.79 -14.41
C ASP A 378 21.79 0.53 -15.32
N GLN A 379 21.62 -0.73 -15.75
CA GLN A 379 20.58 -1.09 -16.73
C GLN A 379 19.16 -0.85 -16.18
N HIS A 380 18.98 -1.00 -14.86
CA HIS A 380 17.69 -0.89 -14.20
C HIS A 380 17.32 0.58 -14.05
N ALA A 381 18.25 1.40 -13.58
CA ALA A 381 18.11 2.86 -13.55
C ALA A 381 17.87 3.45 -14.95
N ALA A 382 18.58 2.95 -15.97
CA ALA A 382 18.42 3.39 -17.36
C ALA A 382 17.02 3.05 -17.89
N HIS A 383 16.59 1.80 -17.71
CA HIS A 383 15.26 1.36 -18.15
C HIS A 383 14.15 2.11 -17.39
N GLU A 384 14.25 2.26 -16.06
CA GLU A 384 13.30 3.07 -15.26
C GLU A 384 13.19 4.50 -15.80
N LYS A 385 14.33 5.13 -16.11
CA LYS A 385 14.38 6.53 -16.57
C LYS A 385 13.83 6.71 -17.99
N ILE A 386 14.11 5.79 -18.90
CA ILE A 386 13.54 5.80 -20.27
C ILE A 386 12.03 5.63 -20.21
N LEU A 387 11.53 4.66 -19.44
CA LEU A 387 10.08 4.47 -19.24
C LEU A 387 9.44 5.71 -18.61
N PHE A 388 10.07 6.29 -17.60
CA PHE A 388 9.58 7.48 -16.91
C PHE A 388 9.47 8.70 -17.84
N GLU A 389 10.51 9.03 -18.62
CA GLU A 389 10.47 10.18 -19.54
C GLU A 389 9.47 9.94 -20.69
N LYS A 390 9.37 8.70 -21.23
CA LYS A 390 8.33 8.33 -22.21
C LYS A 390 6.93 8.57 -21.64
N TYR A 391 6.66 8.06 -20.45
CA TYR A 391 5.35 8.16 -19.80
C TYR A 391 4.98 9.61 -19.45
N LYS A 392 5.94 10.36 -18.90
CA LYS A 392 5.81 11.80 -18.63
C LYS A 392 5.47 12.59 -19.89
N LYS A 393 6.15 12.33 -21.01
CA LYS A 393 5.83 12.95 -22.31
C LYS A 393 4.44 12.55 -22.82
N SER A 394 4.03 11.28 -22.66
CA SER A 394 2.66 10.83 -22.98
C SER A 394 1.58 11.53 -22.14
N ILE A 395 1.80 11.69 -20.82
CA ILE A 395 0.89 12.42 -19.93
C ILE A 395 0.80 13.90 -20.34
N GLN A 396 1.93 14.55 -20.61
CA GLN A 396 1.98 15.95 -21.04
C GLN A 396 1.28 16.18 -22.40
N LYS A 397 1.43 15.25 -23.35
CA LYS A 397 0.75 15.29 -24.65
C LYS A 397 -0.72 14.82 -24.59
N GLY A 398 -1.22 14.37 -23.43
CA GLY A 398 -2.57 13.82 -23.28
C GLY A 398 -2.80 12.48 -24.00
N MET A 399 -1.73 11.81 -24.44
CA MET A 399 -1.72 10.60 -25.25
C MET A 399 -1.15 9.43 -24.46
N VAL A 400 -1.76 9.12 -23.32
CA VAL A 400 -1.43 7.90 -22.56
C VAL A 400 -2.19 6.72 -23.17
N LEU A 401 -1.45 5.68 -23.56
CA LEU A 401 -2.03 4.43 -24.02
C LEU A 401 -2.34 3.52 -22.84
N SER A 402 -3.59 3.06 -22.78
CA SER A 402 -4.08 2.13 -21.77
C SER A 402 -4.31 0.74 -22.38
N GLN A 403 -4.04 -0.29 -21.58
CA GLN A 403 -4.35 -1.69 -21.90
C GLN A 403 -5.52 -2.17 -21.04
N VAL A 404 -6.46 -2.89 -21.65
CA VAL A 404 -7.58 -3.54 -20.94
C VAL A 404 -7.07 -4.78 -20.20
N LEU A 405 -7.45 -4.94 -18.94
CA LEU A 405 -7.18 -6.16 -18.18
C LEU A 405 -8.14 -7.27 -18.60
N ILE A 406 -7.61 -8.49 -18.84
CA ILE A 406 -8.40 -9.69 -19.19
C ILE A 406 -9.49 -9.95 -18.14
N THR A 407 -9.16 -9.74 -16.87
CA THR A 407 -10.10 -9.78 -15.74
C THR A 407 -9.99 -8.44 -14.99
N PRO A 408 -11.08 -7.68 -14.82
CA PRO A 408 -11.07 -6.47 -14.01
C PRO A 408 -10.65 -6.75 -12.56
N VAL A 409 -9.78 -5.91 -12.01
CA VAL A 409 -9.32 -6.04 -10.62
C VAL A 409 -10.31 -5.28 -9.72
N VAL A 410 -11.18 -6.04 -9.06
CA VAL A 410 -12.12 -5.51 -8.06
C VAL A 410 -11.44 -5.49 -6.70
N MET A 411 -11.44 -4.34 -6.02
CA MET A 411 -10.85 -4.20 -4.69
C MET A 411 -11.69 -3.31 -3.76
N GLU A 412 -11.90 -3.81 -2.55
CA GLU A 412 -12.51 -3.08 -1.44
C GLU A 412 -11.47 -2.14 -0.81
N LEU A 413 -11.81 -0.86 -0.67
CA LEU A 413 -10.93 0.16 -0.09
C LEU A 413 -11.41 0.54 1.31
N THR A 414 -10.48 0.93 2.19
CA THR A 414 -10.87 1.59 3.45
C THR A 414 -11.51 2.95 3.14
N ILE A 415 -12.30 3.49 4.09
CA ILE A 415 -12.94 4.80 3.92
C ILE A 415 -11.92 5.90 3.60
N LYS A 416 -10.71 5.83 4.17
CA LYS A 416 -9.61 6.77 3.87
C LYS A 416 -9.11 6.64 2.44
N ASP A 417 -8.87 5.40 2.01
CA ASP A 417 -8.32 5.07 0.70
C ASP A 417 -9.30 5.43 -0.42
N TYR A 418 -10.58 5.10 -0.21
CA TYR A 418 -11.66 5.49 -1.11
C TYR A 418 -11.79 7.01 -1.24
N ASN A 419 -11.73 7.76 -0.13
CA ASN A 419 -11.74 9.23 -0.17
C ASN A 419 -10.52 9.80 -0.91
N CYS A 420 -9.33 9.25 -0.70
CA CYS A 420 -8.11 9.66 -1.41
C CYS A 420 -8.20 9.36 -2.91
N PHE A 421 -8.74 8.20 -3.29
CA PHE A 421 -9.00 7.87 -4.68
C PHE A 421 -9.98 8.86 -5.33
N ILE A 422 -11.12 9.15 -4.68
CA ILE A 422 -12.13 10.09 -5.20
C ILE A 422 -11.55 11.50 -5.38
N GLU A 423 -10.74 12.00 -4.42
CA GLU A 423 -10.05 13.30 -4.55
C GLU A 423 -9.08 13.37 -5.75
N ASN A 424 -8.52 12.24 -6.18
CA ASN A 424 -7.51 12.17 -7.23
C ASN A 424 -8.00 11.37 -8.46
N ARG A 425 -9.32 11.20 -8.63
CA ARG A 425 -9.88 10.36 -9.71
C ARG A 425 -9.46 10.83 -11.11
N ASP A 426 -9.41 12.14 -11.32
CA ASP A 426 -8.95 12.72 -12.60
C ASP A 426 -7.44 12.54 -12.83
N LEU A 427 -6.65 12.39 -11.76
CA LEU A 427 -5.23 12.02 -11.85
C LEU A 427 -5.10 10.60 -12.39
N PHE A 428 -5.82 9.64 -11.82
CA PHE A 428 -5.86 8.26 -12.33
C PHE A 428 -6.33 8.21 -13.78
N LYS A 429 -7.38 8.96 -14.14
CA LYS A 429 -7.88 9.00 -15.53
C LYS A 429 -6.85 9.57 -16.52
N LYS A 430 -6.24 10.72 -16.25
CA LYS A 430 -5.23 11.32 -17.17
C LYS A 430 -3.92 10.55 -17.19
N THR A 431 -3.63 9.75 -16.17
CA THR A 431 -2.49 8.85 -16.15
C THR A 431 -2.79 7.51 -16.82
N GLY A 432 -3.98 7.26 -17.36
CA GLY A 432 -4.31 6.06 -18.16
C GLY A 432 -4.95 4.90 -17.38
N PHE A 433 -5.42 5.12 -16.15
CA PHE A 433 -6.22 4.13 -15.42
C PHE A 433 -7.71 4.34 -15.69
N ASN A 434 -8.42 3.30 -16.12
CA ASN A 434 -9.88 3.30 -16.15
C ASN A 434 -10.42 2.57 -14.92
N ILE A 435 -11.05 3.32 -14.02
CA ILE A 435 -11.51 2.83 -12.71
C ILE A 435 -12.98 3.23 -12.52
N GLU A 436 -13.81 2.20 -12.39
CA GLU A 436 -15.24 2.32 -12.10
C GLU A 436 -15.52 2.22 -10.60
N LEU A 437 -16.59 2.91 -10.16
CA LEU A 437 -17.10 2.82 -8.80
C LEU A 437 -18.05 1.62 -8.72
N PHE A 438 -17.85 0.75 -7.74
CA PHE A 438 -18.65 -0.47 -7.58
C PHE A 438 -19.15 -0.57 -6.14
N GLY A 439 -20.40 -0.19 -5.88
CA GLY A 439 -20.93 -0.10 -4.51
C GLY A 439 -20.40 1.12 -3.74
N ASN A 440 -20.27 1.00 -2.41
CA ASN A 440 -19.97 2.15 -1.54
C ASN A 440 -18.48 2.49 -1.44
N ASN A 441 -17.63 1.50 -1.15
CA ASN A 441 -16.19 1.67 -0.91
C ASN A 441 -15.33 0.77 -1.83
N THR A 442 -15.93 0.09 -2.82
CA THR A 442 -15.24 -0.84 -3.71
C THR A 442 -15.07 -0.21 -5.09
N ILE A 443 -13.96 -0.51 -5.75
CA ILE A 443 -13.64 -0.04 -7.09
C ILE A 443 -13.34 -1.22 -8.02
N SER A 444 -13.51 -1.02 -9.32
CA SER A 444 -13.15 -1.98 -10.37
C SER A 444 -12.18 -1.33 -11.34
N ILE A 445 -10.94 -1.83 -11.39
CA ILE A 445 -9.92 -1.37 -12.34
C ILE A 445 -10.05 -2.21 -13.61
N ARG A 446 -10.42 -1.56 -14.73
CA ARG A 446 -10.59 -2.22 -16.04
C ARG A 446 -9.41 -2.01 -16.98
N GLU A 447 -8.83 -0.82 -16.96
CA GLU A 447 -7.68 -0.48 -17.81
C GLU A 447 -6.58 0.13 -16.99
N VAL A 448 -5.35 -0.12 -17.43
CA VAL A 448 -4.13 0.35 -16.78
C VAL A 448 -3.18 0.88 -17.86
N PRO A 449 -2.23 1.76 -17.52
CA PRO A 449 -1.26 2.26 -18.49
C PRO A 449 -0.43 1.12 -19.09
N MET A 450 -0.28 1.09 -20.41
CA MET A 450 0.42 0.02 -21.13
C MET A 450 1.86 -0.18 -20.63
N ILE A 451 2.49 0.89 -20.13
CA ILE A 451 3.85 0.88 -19.59
C ILE A 451 4.04 -0.02 -18.37
N LEU A 452 2.97 -0.36 -17.65
CA LEU A 452 3.06 -1.22 -16.47
C LEU A 452 3.38 -2.69 -16.80
N GLY A 453 3.15 -3.13 -18.04
CA GLY A 453 3.34 -4.53 -18.44
C GLY A 453 2.41 -5.47 -17.68
N LYS A 454 2.95 -6.25 -16.74
CA LYS A 454 2.21 -7.22 -15.91
C LYS A 454 2.50 -6.98 -14.40
N PRO A 455 2.02 -5.86 -13.81
CA PRO A 455 2.27 -5.54 -12.42
C PRO A 455 1.34 -6.33 -11.49
N ASP A 456 1.72 -6.44 -10.21
CA ASP A 456 0.74 -6.67 -9.15
C ASP A 456 -0.09 -5.40 -8.93
N MET A 457 -1.23 -5.33 -9.62
CA MET A 457 -2.12 -4.17 -9.60
C MET A 457 -2.64 -3.82 -8.22
N LYS A 458 -2.87 -4.81 -7.36
CA LYS A 458 -3.46 -4.61 -6.02
C LYS A 458 -2.45 -3.91 -5.11
N ASN A 459 -1.21 -4.41 -5.08
CA ASN A 459 -0.15 -3.78 -4.29
C ASN A 459 0.27 -2.43 -4.88
N LEU A 460 0.48 -2.33 -6.20
CA LEU A 460 0.83 -1.07 -6.86
C LEU A 460 -0.21 0.04 -6.59
N PHE A 461 -1.50 -0.27 -6.71
CA PHE A 461 -2.55 0.73 -6.49
C PHE A 461 -2.59 1.21 -5.02
N MET A 462 -2.40 0.30 -4.06
CA MET A 462 -2.32 0.67 -2.65
C MET A 462 -1.08 1.51 -2.33
N ASP A 463 0.07 1.21 -2.94
CA ASP A 463 1.31 2.00 -2.77
C ASP A 463 1.18 3.41 -3.39
N ILE A 464 0.47 3.55 -4.52
CA ILE A 464 0.12 4.87 -5.11
C ILE A 464 -0.78 5.66 -4.16
N LEU A 465 -1.85 5.05 -3.62
CA LEU A 465 -2.73 5.73 -2.65
C LEU A 465 -1.99 6.12 -1.36
N ASP A 466 -1.11 5.26 -0.86
CA ASP A 466 -0.26 5.55 0.30
C ASP A 466 0.66 6.75 0.05
N ASN A 467 1.28 6.84 -1.12
CA ASN A 467 2.10 7.98 -1.50
C ASN A 467 1.27 9.26 -1.62
N LEU A 468 0.12 9.22 -2.29
CA LEU A 468 -0.80 10.36 -2.42
C LEU A 468 -1.32 10.87 -1.06
N LYS A 469 -1.60 9.98 -0.09
CA LYS A 469 -1.97 10.35 1.29
C LYS A 469 -0.83 11.08 2.01
N ASN A 470 0.42 10.62 1.84
CA ASN A 470 1.60 11.24 2.44
C ASN A 470 1.88 12.62 1.84
N MET A 471 1.72 12.78 0.52
CA MET A 471 1.83 14.05 -0.19
C MET A 471 0.71 15.05 0.18
N GLY A 472 -0.51 14.56 0.40
CA GLY A 472 -1.67 15.37 0.73
C GLY A 472 -2.20 16.24 -0.41
N SER A 473 -3.15 17.11 -0.08
CA SER A 473 -3.92 17.88 -1.06
C SER A 473 -3.23 19.12 -1.65
N GLY A 474 -2.14 19.61 -1.04
CA GLY A 474 -1.47 20.86 -1.43
C GLY A 474 -0.39 20.73 -2.52
N ASN A 475 0.07 19.52 -2.82
CA ASN A 475 1.06 19.30 -3.87
C ASN A 475 0.45 19.56 -5.25
N THR A 476 1.20 20.22 -6.12
CA THR A 476 0.76 20.51 -7.50
C THR A 476 0.41 19.23 -8.24
N TRP A 477 -0.45 19.37 -9.26
CA TRP A 477 -0.74 18.31 -10.22
C TRP A 477 0.53 17.60 -10.71
N GLU A 478 1.58 18.38 -10.96
CA GLU A 478 2.87 17.91 -11.45
C GLU A 478 3.55 16.95 -10.47
N VAL A 479 3.73 17.36 -9.21
CA VAL A 479 4.35 16.52 -8.17
C VAL A 479 3.58 15.20 -8.00
N LYS A 480 2.24 15.24 -8.06
CA LYS A 480 1.40 14.04 -7.93
C LYS A 480 1.53 13.08 -9.11
N TYR A 481 1.50 13.57 -10.37
CA TYR A 481 1.65 12.66 -11.52
C TYR A 481 3.08 12.15 -11.65
N LEU A 482 4.10 12.96 -11.32
CA LEU A 482 5.50 12.52 -11.33
C LEU A 482 5.71 11.38 -10.33
N SER A 483 5.15 11.49 -9.13
CA SER A 483 5.20 10.40 -8.14
C SER A 483 4.52 9.12 -8.64
N LEU A 484 3.33 9.24 -9.25
CA LEU A 484 2.62 8.11 -9.84
C LEU A 484 3.44 7.48 -10.99
N ALA A 485 4.06 8.30 -11.84
CA ALA A 485 4.95 7.85 -12.91
C ALA A 485 6.17 7.08 -12.39
N THR A 486 6.82 7.57 -11.33
CA THR A 486 7.94 6.87 -10.68
C THR A 486 7.51 5.51 -10.13
N LEU A 487 6.39 5.43 -9.40
CA LEU A 487 5.87 4.18 -8.86
C LEU A 487 5.47 3.18 -9.97
N ALA A 488 4.83 3.67 -11.03
CA ALA A 488 4.45 2.88 -12.19
C ALA A 488 5.67 2.26 -12.90
N CYS A 489 6.70 3.06 -13.20
CA CYS A 489 7.89 2.58 -13.92
C CYS A 489 8.69 1.57 -13.08
N LYS A 490 8.80 1.80 -11.77
CA LYS A 490 9.43 0.86 -10.83
C LYS A 490 8.72 -0.49 -10.79
N ALA A 491 7.39 -0.51 -10.83
CA ALA A 491 6.62 -1.76 -10.80
C ALA A 491 6.63 -2.53 -12.14
N ALA A 492 6.93 -1.85 -13.25
CA ALA A 492 7.01 -2.47 -14.57
C ALA A 492 8.28 -3.31 -14.78
N ILE A 493 9.39 -2.95 -14.11
CA ILE A 493 10.71 -3.54 -14.36
C ILE A 493 11.03 -4.62 -13.32
N LYS A 494 11.20 -5.86 -13.80
CA LYS A 494 11.79 -6.94 -13.00
C LYS A 494 13.30 -6.73 -12.88
N ALA A 495 13.84 -6.93 -11.69
CA ALA A 495 15.29 -6.93 -11.49
C ALA A 495 15.94 -8.19 -12.09
N ASN A 496 17.20 -8.05 -12.51
CA ASN A 496 18.15 -9.14 -12.83
C ASN A 496 17.78 -10.06 -14.01
N SER A 497 17.39 -9.52 -15.16
CA SER A 497 17.43 -10.24 -16.45
C SER A 497 18.75 -9.98 -17.18
N SER A 498 19.42 -11.05 -17.64
CA SER A 498 20.44 -10.93 -18.69
C SER A 498 19.78 -10.42 -19.97
N ILE A 499 20.31 -9.35 -20.55
CA ILE A 499 19.82 -8.75 -21.80
C ILE A 499 20.84 -8.98 -22.91
N SER A 500 20.36 -9.21 -24.12
CA SER A 500 21.21 -9.43 -25.30
C SER A 500 21.99 -8.16 -25.68
N GLU A 501 23.06 -8.32 -26.46
CA GLU A 501 23.83 -7.19 -26.97
C GLU A 501 23.00 -6.23 -27.83
N ILE A 502 22.00 -6.76 -28.55
CA ILE A 502 21.05 -5.97 -29.34
C ILE A 502 20.16 -5.12 -28.41
N GLU A 503 19.65 -5.69 -27.32
CA GLU A 503 18.86 -4.97 -26.31
C GLU A 503 19.70 -3.95 -25.54
N MET A 504 20.96 -4.27 -25.21
CA MET A 504 21.87 -3.30 -24.59
C MET A 504 22.16 -2.12 -25.51
N ASN A 505 22.44 -2.35 -26.81
CA ASN A 505 22.62 -1.28 -27.79
C ASN A 505 21.36 -0.43 -27.92
N HIS A 506 20.18 -1.06 -27.99
CA HIS A 506 18.91 -0.34 -28.04
C HIS A 506 18.67 0.51 -26.77
N LEU A 507 18.92 -0.03 -25.58
CA LEU A 507 18.78 0.69 -24.32
C LEU A 507 19.70 1.91 -24.23
N ILE A 508 20.97 1.75 -24.64
CA ILE A 508 21.94 2.86 -24.67
C ILE A 508 21.51 3.93 -25.68
N GLU A 509 21.10 3.55 -26.89
CA GLU A 509 20.72 4.52 -27.90
C GLU A 509 19.38 5.22 -27.57
N GLU A 510 18.43 4.55 -26.92
CA GLU A 510 17.25 5.23 -26.35
C GLU A 510 17.63 6.21 -25.24
N LEU A 511 18.50 5.78 -24.31
CA LEU A 511 19.01 6.63 -23.23
C LEU A 511 19.75 7.87 -23.77
N ARG A 512 20.39 7.76 -24.93
CA ARG A 512 21.16 8.84 -25.56
C ARG A 512 20.32 10.04 -26.00
N PHE A 513 19.01 9.87 -26.21
CA PHE A 513 18.11 10.91 -26.71
C PHE A 513 16.99 11.33 -25.73
N ILE A 514 16.96 10.81 -24.49
CA ILE A 514 16.04 11.35 -23.48
C ILE A 514 16.56 12.68 -22.91
N ASP A 515 15.66 13.47 -22.32
CA ASP A 515 15.95 14.88 -21.98
C ASP A 515 17.05 15.01 -20.90
N ASP A 516 17.04 14.09 -19.94
CA ASP A 516 17.98 13.93 -18.83
C ASP A 516 18.33 12.44 -18.69
N PRO A 517 19.49 11.98 -19.18
CA PRO A 517 19.89 10.57 -19.09
C PRO A 517 20.72 10.24 -17.85
N PHE A 518 21.17 11.25 -17.09
CA PHE A 518 22.26 11.08 -16.13
C PHE A 518 21.77 10.59 -14.77
N ASN A 519 20.51 10.87 -14.41
CA ASN A 519 19.92 10.46 -13.13
C ASN A 519 18.63 9.67 -13.33
N CYS A 520 18.40 8.67 -12.48
CA CYS A 520 17.13 7.95 -12.45
C CYS A 520 16.03 8.82 -11.82
N PRO A 521 14.74 8.42 -11.91
CA PRO A 521 13.62 9.17 -11.32
C PRO A 521 13.72 9.38 -9.79
N HIS A 522 14.63 8.65 -9.12
CA HIS A 522 14.92 8.71 -7.69
C HIS A 522 16.21 9.48 -7.35
N GLY A 523 16.90 10.08 -8.34
CA GLY A 523 18.11 10.90 -8.13
C GLY A 523 19.43 10.14 -7.98
N ARG A 524 19.48 8.84 -8.32
CA ARG A 524 20.75 8.07 -8.40
C ARG A 524 21.36 8.23 -9.79
N PRO A 525 22.70 8.22 -9.94
CA PRO A 525 23.32 8.27 -11.25
C PRO A 525 22.98 7.01 -12.07
N THR A 526 22.48 7.23 -13.29
CA THR A 526 22.21 6.18 -14.28
C THR A 526 23.47 5.79 -15.05
N ILE A 527 24.34 6.77 -15.31
CA ILE A 527 25.58 6.65 -16.07
C ILE A 527 26.73 7.23 -15.25
N ILE A 528 27.84 6.50 -15.16
CA ILE A 528 29.10 6.97 -14.60
C ILE A 528 30.14 6.98 -15.72
N LYS A 529 30.82 8.12 -15.92
CA LYS A 529 31.97 8.26 -16.82
C LYS A 529 33.27 8.17 -16.02
N LEU A 530 34.25 7.44 -16.55
CA LEU A 530 35.60 7.32 -16.01
C LEU A 530 36.60 7.67 -17.13
N THR A 531 37.43 8.68 -16.92
CA THR A 531 38.52 9.02 -17.85
C THR A 531 39.72 8.10 -17.65
N LEU A 532 40.65 8.08 -18.62
CA LEU A 532 41.92 7.35 -18.48
C LEU A 532 42.67 7.80 -17.21
N ASN A 533 42.76 9.12 -16.97
CA ASN A 533 43.38 9.71 -15.78
C ASN A 533 42.72 9.22 -14.46
N ASP A 534 41.39 9.05 -14.43
CA ASP A 534 40.69 8.56 -13.23
C ASP A 534 41.04 7.11 -12.92
N LEU A 535 41.20 6.28 -13.97
CA LEU A 535 41.66 4.91 -13.85
C LEU A 535 43.12 4.87 -13.41
N GLU A 536 44.00 5.63 -14.04
CA GLU A 536 45.43 5.67 -13.74
C GLU A 536 45.73 6.17 -12.33
N LYS A 537 44.96 7.16 -11.83
CA LYS A 537 44.99 7.57 -10.41
C LYS A 537 44.54 6.46 -9.46
N LYS A 538 43.47 5.73 -9.79
CA LYS A 538 43.01 4.57 -8.99
C LYS A 538 44.05 3.44 -8.95
N PHE A 539 44.82 3.26 -10.02
CA PHE A 539 45.96 2.34 -10.09
C PHE A 539 47.30 2.95 -9.61
N LYS A 540 47.30 4.19 -9.08
CA LYS A 540 48.49 4.93 -8.61
C LYS A 540 49.62 5.05 -9.64
N ARG A 541 49.28 5.05 -10.94
CA ARG A 541 50.24 5.26 -12.05
C ARG A 541 50.58 6.74 -12.26
N ILE A 542 49.68 7.62 -11.84
CA ILE A 542 49.85 9.07 -11.80
C ILE A 542 49.50 9.52 -10.38
N GLN A 543 50.29 10.43 -9.80
CA GLN A 543 50.05 11.02 -8.47
C GLN A 543 48.99 12.13 -8.52
#